data_AF-A0A0L0SFV6-F1
#
_entry.id   AF-A0A0L0SFV6-F1
#
_cell.length_a   1.000
_cell.length_b   1.000
_cell.length_c   1.000
_cell.angle_alpha   90.00
_cell.angle_beta   90.00
_cell.angle_gamma   90.00
#
_symmetry.space_group_name_H-M   'P 1'
#
loop_
_entity.id
_entity.type
_entity.pdbx_description
1 polymer ?
#
loop_
_entity_poly.entity_id
_entity_poly.type
_entity_poly.pdbx_seq_one_letter_code
_entity_poly.pdbx_strand_id
1 'polypeptide(L)'
;MTASDATTQHDLAEYFRHHVEKTLEIRVPATDDADITPATRLLEKRREIADLEAGLTREKEDFRLRMTMLTQRREELNRKERMLGESLSKFEKFLKDNDAKRNRAVKKAHEERKLRDAKEQEIAKLKELAEKLSKVRVRQERAVRQGQHYQRYLESILEVSDGFAEIRDLLSRHDTLTATNAELSERARAAQDRTEVERLAFQVRTEESNTRILNMNNAIAALKVRYEELEAKSSQWQAAIESSMRNATQKSLELGQIRMASHNLFNLVKLHLNNRVTSTADTLAQLDKIQQFILDLTAIIGGDLVKQP
;
A
#
# COMPACT_ATOMS: atom_id res chain seq x y z
N MET A 1 -95.46 50.78 67.16
CA MET A 1 -96.19 51.21 68.37
C MET A 1 -95.84 50.21 69.46
N THR A 2 -95.34 50.55 70.65
CA THR A 2 -94.86 51.79 71.26
C THR A 2 -94.03 51.28 72.43
N ALA A 3 -92.72 51.55 72.44
CA ALA A 3 -91.83 51.31 73.59
C ALA A 3 -92.08 52.34 74.72
N SER A 4 -93.34 52.68 74.99
CA SER A 4 -93.70 53.75 75.92
C SER A 4 -95.02 53.51 76.67
N ASP A 5 -95.81 52.48 76.32
CA ASP A 5 -97.07 52.16 77.03
C ASP A 5 -96.95 50.91 77.94
N ALA A 6 -96.00 50.02 77.66
CA ALA A 6 -95.81 48.81 78.46
C ALA A 6 -95.13 49.09 79.81
N THR A 7 -94.27 50.11 79.88
CA THR A 7 -93.51 50.45 81.09
C THR A 7 -94.36 51.20 82.11
N THR A 8 -95.31 52.03 81.67
CA THR A 8 -96.29 52.74 82.53
C THR A 8 -97.40 51.81 83.04
N GLN A 9 -97.75 50.76 82.29
CA GLN A 9 -98.62 49.68 82.78
C GLN A 9 -97.91 48.73 83.75
N HIS A 10 -96.60 48.52 83.60
CA HIS A 10 -95.81 47.69 84.51
C HIS A 10 -95.64 48.35 85.89
N ASP A 11 -95.46 49.66 85.92
CA ASP A 11 -95.28 50.45 87.16
C ASP A 11 -96.60 50.60 87.95
N LEU A 12 -97.74 50.75 87.25
CA LEU A 12 -99.06 50.67 87.91
C LEU A 12 -99.37 49.26 88.44
N ALA A 13 -98.95 48.21 87.73
CA ALA A 13 -99.15 46.81 88.14
C ALA A 13 -98.21 46.39 89.29
N GLU A 14 -97.02 46.99 89.42
CA GLU A 14 -96.18 46.88 90.62
C GLU A 14 -96.73 47.71 91.77
N TYR A 15 -97.27 48.91 91.52
CA TYR A 15 -97.93 49.73 92.54
C TYR A 15 -99.18 49.04 93.11
N PHE A 16 -100.03 48.44 92.27
CA PHE A 16 -101.17 47.63 92.72
C PHE A 16 -100.72 46.33 93.40
N ARG A 17 -99.64 45.67 92.97
CA ARG A 17 -99.10 44.49 93.67
C ARG A 17 -98.55 44.84 95.05
N HIS A 18 -97.74 45.89 95.17
CA HIS A 18 -97.20 46.33 96.45
C HIS A 18 -98.31 46.89 97.36
N HIS A 19 -99.33 47.55 96.81
CA HIS A 19 -100.46 48.03 97.61
C HIS A 19 -101.37 46.89 98.06
N VAL A 20 -101.63 45.89 97.21
CA VAL A 20 -102.39 44.68 97.57
C VAL A 20 -101.59 43.79 98.53
N GLU A 21 -100.27 43.66 98.38
CA GLU A 21 -99.39 42.99 99.37
C GLU A 21 -99.37 43.72 100.71
N LYS A 22 -99.44 45.06 100.71
CA LYS A 22 -99.48 45.87 101.94
C LYS A 22 -100.89 45.96 102.58
N THR A 23 -101.95 45.72 101.82
CA THR A 23 -103.35 45.74 102.30
C THR A 23 -103.86 44.33 102.65
N LEU A 24 -103.15 43.28 102.23
CA LEU A 24 -103.31 41.88 102.65
C LEU A 24 -102.20 41.42 103.61
N GLU A 25 -101.67 42.33 104.43
CA GLU A 25 -101.00 41.97 105.68
C GLU A 25 -102.03 41.33 106.63
N ILE A 26 -102.33 40.05 106.39
CA ILE A 26 -102.83 39.17 107.45
C ILE A 26 -101.68 39.05 108.43
N ARG A 27 -101.72 39.92 109.43
CA ARG A 27 -100.93 39.85 110.65
C ARG A 27 -101.21 38.48 111.28
N VAL A 28 -100.40 37.48 110.94
CA VAL A 28 -100.35 36.20 111.66
C VAL A 28 -99.97 36.55 113.10
N PRO A 29 -100.86 36.38 114.08
CA PRO A 29 -100.57 36.77 115.45
C PRO A 29 -99.40 35.92 115.96
N ALA A 30 -98.41 36.57 116.57
CA ALA A 30 -97.54 35.88 117.51
C ALA A 30 -98.41 35.49 118.71
N THR A 31 -98.95 34.28 118.69
CA THR A 31 -99.58 33.65 119.84
C THR A 31 -98.58 32.68 120.44
N ASP A 32 -98.30 32.95 121.70
CA ASP A 32 -97.47 32.20 122.62
C ASP A 32 -97.66 30.67 122.52
N ASP A 33 -96.53 29.96 122.63
CA ASP A 33 -96.36 28.50 122.72
C ASP A 33 -96.97 27.91 124.02
N ALA A 34 -98.24 28.19 124.29
CA ALA A 34 -99.01 27.62 125.39
C ALA A 34 -100.39 27.22 124.84
N ASP A 35 -100.41 26.07 124.18
CA ASP A 35 -101.55 25.20 123.79
C ASP A 35 -101.47 24.69 122.34
N ILE A 36 -100.29 24.21 121.94
CA ILE A 36 -100.11 23.43 120.71
C ILE A 36 -100.26 21.94 121.07
N THR A 37 -101.40 21.35 120.71
CA THR A 37 -101.70 19.93 120.90
C THR A 37 -100.61 19.05 120.26
N PRO A 38 -100.24 17.87 120.82
CA PRO A 38 -99.26 16.96 120.21
C PRO A 38 -99.51 16.64 118.73
N ALA A 39 -100.77 16.76 118.28
CA ALA A 39 -101.18 16.62 116.89
C ALA A 39 -100.62 17.69 115.95
N THR A 40 -100.49 18.96 116.36
CA THR A 40 -100.05 20.07 115.49
C THR A 40 -98.52 20.18 115.37
N ARG A 41 -97.76 19.90 116.43
CA ARG A 41 -96.28 19.71 116.35
C ARG A 41 -95.90 18.51 115.48
N LEU A 42 -96.69 17.44 115.54
CA LEU A 42 -96.52 16.28 114.67
C LEU A 42 -96.78 16.68 113.20
N LEU A 43 -97.76 17.55 112.93
CA LEU A 43 -98.06 18.04 111.59
C LEU A 43 -96.96 18.96 111.05
N GLU A 44 -96.38 19.84 111.87
CA GLU A 44 -95.23 20.68 111.46
C GLU A 44 -93.98 19.85 111.24
N LYS A 45 -93.65 18.90 112.12
CA LYS A 45 -92.52 17.98 111.88
C LYS A 45 -92.77 17.06 110.69
N ARG A 46 -94.01 16.65 110.42
CA ARG A 46 -94.37 15.93 109.18
C ARG A 46 -94.24 16.83 107.95
N ARG A 47 -94.53 18.13 108.05
CA ARG A 47 -94.33 19.09 106.97
C ARG A 47 -92.84 19.36 106.73
N GLU A 48 -92.03 19.56 107.77
CA GLU A 48 -90.57 19.68 107.65
C GLU A 48 -89.94 18.41 107.07
N ILE A 49 -90.39 17.23 107.51
CA ILE A 49 -89.95 15.95 106.93
C ILE A 49 -90.39 15.85 105.47
N ALA A 50 -91.63 16.24 105.13
CA ALA A 50 -92.10 16.25 103.75
C ALA A 50 -91.36 17.26 102.86
N ASP A 51 -90.98 18.42 103.38
CA ASP A 51 -90.22 19.46 102.67
C ASP A 51 -88.74 19.02 102.49
N LEU A 52 -88.14 18.39 103.49
CA LEU A 52 -86.80 17.78 103.39
C LEU A 52 -86.80 16.56 102.47
N GLU A 53 -87.84 15.72 102.50
CA GLU A 53 -88.04 14.61 101.57
C GLU A 53 -88.26 15.14 100.14
N ALA A 54 -89.01 16.23 99.96
CA ALA A 54 -89.18 16.93 98.69
C ALA A 54 -87.85 17.53 98.18
N GLY A 55 -87.03 18.11 99.08
CA GLY A 55 -85.69 18.63 98.74
C GLY A 55 -84.71 17.51 98.36
N LEU A 56 -84.69 16.42 99.13
CA LEU A 56 -83.84 15.26 98.87
C LEU A 56 -84.27 14.52 97.60
N THR A 57 -85.57 14.41 97.32
CA THR A 57 -86.08 13.86 96.06
C THR A 57 -85.69 14.72 94.88
N ARG A 58 -85.78 16.06 94.99
CA ARG A 58 -85.30 16.99 93.97
C ARG A 58 -83.79 16.88 93.72
N GLU A 59 -82.97 16.80 94.76
CA GLU A 59 -81.51 16.65 94.60
C GLU A 59 -81.14 15.27 94.02
N LYS A 60 -81.85 14.20 94.41
CA LYS A 60 -81.71 12.87 93.79
C LYS A 60 -82.11 12.90 92.32
N GLU A 61 -83.16 13.62 91.96
CA GLU A 61 -83.57 13.81 90.56
C GLU A 61 -82.53 14.60 89.77
N ASP A 62 -82.01 15.71 90.32
CA ASP A 62 -80.96 16.52 89.70
C ASP A 62 -79.66 15.74 89.53
N PHE A 63 -79.25 14.97 90.54
CA PHE A 63 -78.09 14.08 90.46
C PHE A 63 -78.31 12.98 89.43
N ARG A 64 -79.51 12.37 89.39
CA ARG A 64 -79.88 11.38 88.38
C ARG A 64 -79.81 11.97 86.98
N LEU A 65 -80.35 13.17 86.76
CA LEU A 65 -80.28 13.88 85.48
C LEU A 65 -78.82 14.17 85.08
N ARG A 66 -78.00 14.70 85.99
CA ARG A 66 -76.57 14.95 85.74
C ARG A 66 -75.82 13.66 85.42
N MET A 67 -76.08 12.58 86.16
CA MET A 67 -75.48 11.28 85.90
C MET A 67 -75.89 10.76 84.53
N THR A 68 -77.16 10.87 84.14
CA THR A 68 -77.63 10.48 82.80
C THR A 68 -77.01 11.31 81.68
N MET A 69 -76.79 12.61 81.89
CA MET A 69 -76.09 13.44 80.90
C MET A 69 -74.62 13.08 80.77
N LEU A 70 -73.93 12.80 81.89
CA LEU A 70 -72.53 12.37 81.87
C LEU A 70 -72.35 10.99 81.25
N THR A 71 -73.25 10.04 81.52
CA THR A 71 -73.22 8.72 80.87
C THR A 71 -73.47 8.85 79.38
N GLN A 72 -74.46 9.63 78.95
CA GLN A 72 -74.71 9.94 77.54
C GLN A 72 -73.47 10.58 76.88
N ARG A 73 -72.84 11.57 77.53
CA ARG A 73 -71.65 12.23 77.00
C ARG A 73 -70.46 11.27 76.90
N ARG A 74 -70.29 10.38 77.88
CA ARG A 74 -69.24 9.35 77.84
C ARG A 74 -69.50 8.34 76.72
N GLU A 75 -70.75 7.93 76.53
CA GLU A 75 -71.13 7.07 75.40
C GLU A 75 -70.88 7.74 74.05
N GLU A 76 -71.23 9.02 73.89
CA GLU A 76 -70.93 9.80 72.69
C GLU A 76 -69.44 9.88 72.41
N LEU A 77 -68.63 10.13 73.44
CA LEU A 77 -67.17 10.22 73.31
C LEU A 77 -66.59 8.86 72.92
N ASN A 78 -67.03 7.77 73.56
CA ASN A 78 -66.64 6.41 73.19
C ASN A 78 -67.10 6.03 71.76
N ARG A 79 -68.24 6.54 71.29
CA ARG A 79 -68.69 6.36 69.89
C ARG A 79 -67.77 7.11 68.94
N LYS A 80 -67.43 8.37 69.25
CA LYS A 80 -66.50 9.18 68.43
C LYS A 80 -65.09 8.59 68.38
N GLU A 81 -64.59 8.10 69.51
CA GLU A 81 -63.30 7.42 69.58
C GLU A 81 -63.27 6.15 68.72
N ARG A 82 -64.33 5.32 68.79
CA ARG A 82 -64.46 4.14 67.90
C ARG A 82 -64.52 4.54 66.43
N MET A 83 -65.32 5.54 66.06
CA MET A 83 -65.39 6.02 64.68
C MET A 83 -64.02 6.55 64.19
N LEU A 84 -63.29 7.27 65.05
CA LEU A 84 -61.94 7.74 64.73
C LEU A 84 -60.98 6.56 64.55
N GLY A 85 -60.99 5.58 65.46
CA GLY A 85 -60.17 4.37 65.33
C GLY A 85 -60.45 3.58 64.05
N GLU A 86 -61.71 3.41 63.68
CA GLU A 86 -62.10 2.79 62.41
C GLU A 86 -61.64 3.61 61.20
N SER A 87 -61.77 4.94 61.26
CA SER A 87 -61.31 5.83 60.18
C SER A 87 -59.79 5.77 60.02
N LEU A 88 -59.03 5.77 61.12
CA LEU A 88 -57.58 5.63 61.13
C LEU A 88 -57.16 4.29 60.53
N SER A 89 -57.80 3.20 60.93
CA SER A 89 -57.54 1.87 60.34
C SER A 89 -57.80 1.84 58.83
N LYS A 90 -58.88 2.48 58.35
CA LYS A 90 -59.17 2.64 56.92
C LYS A 90 -58.11 3.49 56.21
N PHE A 91 -57.67 4.60 56.82
CA PHE A 91 -56.62 5.46 56.26
C PHE A 91 -55.27 4.76 56.21
N GLU A 92 -54.86 4.03 57.26
CA GLU A 92 -53.65 3.23 57.25
C GLU A 92 -53.67 2.17 56.15
N LYS A 93 -54.80 1.47 55.99
CA LYS A 93 -54.96 0.50 54.90
C LYS A 93 -54.86 1.18 53.53
N PHE A 94 -55.51 2.33 53.35
CA PHE A 94 -55.42 3.11 52.12
C PHE A 94 -54.00 3.57 51.81
N LEU A 95 -53.25 4.05 52.81
CA LEU A 95 -51.85 4.46 52.66
C LEU A 95 -50.98 3.27 52.26
N LYS A 96 -51.10 2.12 52.92
CA LYS A 96 -50.38 0.89 52.56
C LYS A 96 -50.70 0.43 51.14
N ASP A 97 -51.97 0.45 50.74
CA ASP A 97 -52.40 0.07 49.39
C ASP A 97 -51.90 1.07 48.33
N ASN A 98 -51.90 2.37 48.64
CA ASN A 98 -51.40 3.41 47.76
C ASN A 98 -49.88 3.29 47.58
N ASP A 99 -49.13 3.12 48.67
CA ASP A 99 -47.68 2.89 48.61
C ASP A 99 -47.34 1.61 47.85
N ALA A 100 -48.11 0.53 48.02
CA ALA A 100 -47.95 -0.69 47.24
C ALA A 100 -48.23 -0.46 45.74
N LYS A 101 -49.24 0.34 45.39
CA LYS A 101 -49.52 0.74 43.99
C LYS A 101 -48.39 1.61 43.43
N ARG A 102 -47.93 2.61 44.18
CA ARG A 102 -46.81 3.49 43.81
C ARG A 102 -45.55 2.68 43.58
N ASN A 103 -45.18 1.79 44.51
CA ASN A 103 -44.00 0.95 44.40
C ASN A 103 -44.07 0.01 43.18
N ARG A 104 -45.24 -0.58 42.89
CA ARG A 104 -45.42 -1.38 41.67
C ARG A 104 -45.27 -0.55 40.40
N ALA A 105 -45.88 0.63 40.36
CA ALA A 105 -45.76 1.54 39.21
C ALA A 105 -44.31 1.98 38.98
N VAL A 106 -43.58 2.33 40.04
CA VAL A 106 -42.15 2.70 39.96
C VAL A 106 -41.29 1.53 39.48
N LYS A 107 -41.50 0.32 40.03
CA LYS A 107 -40.77 -0.88 39.58
C LYS A 107 -41.03 -1.16 38.11
N LYS A 108 -42.30 -1.14 37.68
CA LYS A 108 -42.68 -1.36 36.28
C LYS A 108 -42.05 -0.31 35.36
N ALA A 109 -42.11 0.96 35.73
CA ALA A 109 -41.48 2.03 34.95
C ALA A 109 -39.96 1.86 34.82
N HIS A 110 -39.29 1.37 35.88
CA HIS A 110 -37.86 1.08 35.84
C HIS A 110 -37.52 -0.11 34.92
N GLU A 111 -38.31 -1.18 35.01
CA GLU A 111 -38.17 -2.37 34.14
C GLU A 111 -38.41 -2.01 32.67
N GLU A 112 -39.46 -1.24 32.38
CA GLU A 112 -39.76 -0.76 31.02
C GLU A 112 -38.65 0.14 30.47
N ARG A 113 -38.07 1.04 31.29
CA ARG A 113 -36.92 1.86 30.90
C ARG A 113 -35.71 0.99 30.56
N LYS A 114 -35.37 0.02 31.42
CA LYS A 114 -34.26 -0.92 31.16
C LYS A 114 -34.47 -1.70 29.86
N LEU A 115 -35.69 -2.20 29.62
CA LEU A 115 -36.01 -2.93 28.41
C LEU A 115 -35.89 -2.04 27.17
N ARG A 116 -36.40 -0.81 27.23
CA ARG A 116 -36.27 0.17 26.16
C ARG A 116 -34.81 0.48 25.87
N ASP A 117 -34.01 0.74 26.90
CA ASP A 117 -32.59 1.08 26.73
C ASP A 117 -31.80 -0.10 26.12
N ALA A 118 -32.11 -1.34 26.51
CA ALA A 118 -31.52 -2.54 25.89
C ALA A 118 -31.92 -2.67 24.41
N LYS A 119 -33.19 -2.40 24.08
CA LYS A 119 -33.67 -2.43 22.69
C LYS A 119 -33.09 -1.30 21.84
N GLU A 120 -32.89 -0.11 22.40
CA GLU A 120 -32.26 1.00 21.68
C GLU A 120 -30.80 0.67 21.32
N GLN A 121 -30.06 0.02 22.23
CA GLN A 121 -28.72 -0.47 21.94
C GLN A 121 -28.71 -1.54 20.84
N GLU A 122 -29.67 -2.47 20.86
CA GLU A 122 -29.82 -3.48 19.81
C GLU A 122 -30.13 -2.84 18.45
N ILE A 123 -31.04 -1.86 18.40
CA ILE A 123 -31.37 -1.09 17.21
C ILE A 123 -30.14 -0.34 16.69
N ALA A 124 -29.35 0.29 17.57
CA ALA A 124 -28.13 0.99 17.17
C ALA A 124 -27.12 0.04 16.51
N LYS A 125 -26.89 -1.14 17.11
CA LYS A 125 -26.00 -2.17 16.54
C LYS A 125 -26.49 -2.67 15.19
N LEU A 126 -27.80 -2.94 15.06
CA LEU A 126 -28.40 -3.40 13.81
C LEU A 126 -28.32 -2.35 12.70
N LYS A 127 -28.54 -1.06 13.03
CA LYS A 127 -28.38 0.05 12.09
C LYS A 127 -26.94 0.15 11.57
N GLU A 128 -25.95 0.03 12.46
CA GLU A 128 -24.54 0.05 12.06
C GLU A 128 -24.19 -1.13 11.13
N LEU A 129 -24.70 -2.32 11.45
CA LEU A 129 -24.49 -3.51 10.61
C LEU A 129 -25.18 -3.38 9.24
N ALA A 130 -26.40 -2.86 9.20
CA ALA A 130 -27.13 -2.59 7.96
C ALA A 130 -26.37 -1.60 7.07
N GLU A 131 -25.80 -0.55 7.66
CA GLU A 131 -25.00 0.44 6.92
C GLU A 131 -23.71 -0.17 6.36
N LYS A 132 -23.02 -1.01 7.15
CA LYS A 132 -21.84 -1.76 6.68
C LYS A 132 -22.19 -2.67 5.50
N LEU A 133 -23.28 -3.43 5.61
CA LEU A 133 -23.74 -4.30 4.53
C LEU A 133 -24.19 -3.53 3.29
N SER A 134 -24.85 -2.37 3.46
CA SER A 134 -25.24 -1.49 2.36
C SER A 134 -24.01 -1.02 1.57
N LYS A 135 -22.94 -0.61 2.25
CA LYS A 135 -21.67 -0.22 1.59
C LYS A 135 -21.05 -1.37 0.80
N VAL A 136 -21.05 -2.58 1.36
CA VAL A 136 -20.55 -3.78 0.67
C VAL A 136 -21.39 -4.08 -0.57
N ARG A 137 -22.72 -4.03 -0.45
CA ARG A 137 -23.65 -4.22 -1.57
C ARG A 137 -23.37 -3.22 -2.69
N VAL A 138 -23.26 -1.92 -2.39
CA VAL A 138 -22.99 -0.89 -3.41
C VAL A 138 -21.64 -1.14 -4.10
N ARG A 139 -20.61 -1.54 -3.36
CA ARG A 139 -19.29 -1.88 -3.94
C ARG A 139 -19.40 -3.08 -4.88
N GLN A 140 -20.10 -4.14 -4.47
CA GLN A 140 -20.31 -5.34 -5.28
C GLN A 140 -21.13 -5.04 -6.53
N GLU A 141 -22.22 -4.27 -6.40
CA GLU A 141 -23.03 -3.85 -7.55
C GLU A 141 -22.23 -3.04 -8.57
N ARG A 142 -21.30 -2.18 -8.11
CA ARG A 142 -20.41 -1.46 -9.02
C ARG A 142 -19.46 -2.42 -9.74
N ALA A 143 -18.86 -3.37 -9.02
CA ALA A 143 -17.95 -4.35 -9.60
C ALA A 143 -18.67 -5.23 -10.63
N VAL A 144 -19.89 -5.69 -10.34
CA VAL A 144 -20.72 -6.45 -11.28
C VAL A 144 -21.07 -5.60 -12.51
N ARG A 145 -21.49 -4.34 -12.33
CA ARG A 145 -21.77 -3.44 -13.46
C ARG A 145 -20.55 -3.23 -14.35
N GLN A 146 -19.37 -3.05 -13.77
CA GLN A 146 -18.12 -2.97 -14.53
C GLN A 146 -17.82 -4.27 -15.29
N GLY A 147 -17.98 -5.42 -14.63
CA GLY A 147 -17.81 -6.75 -15.23
C GLY A 147 -18.77 -7.01 -16.39
N GLN A 148 -20.01 -6.55 -16.30
CA GLN A 148 -21.03 -6.72 -17.34
C GLN A 148 -20.64 -6.09 -18.69
N HIS A 149 -19.91 -4.98 -18.68
CA HIS A 149 -19.43 -4.38 -19.94
C HIS A 149 -18.47 -5.32 -20.68
N TYR A 150 -17.53 -5.93 -19.95
CA TYR A 150 -16.60 -6.90 -20.53
C TYR A 150 -17.29 -8.18 -20.95
N GLN A 151 -18.25 -8.67 -20.15
CA GLN A 151 -19.04 -9.84 -20.50
C GLN A 151 -19.80 -9.62 -21.81
N ARG A 152 -20.56 -8.53 -21.94
CA ARG A 152 -21.31 -8.20 -23.19
C ARG A 152 -20.40 -8.08 -24.40
N TYR A 153 -19.22 -7.50 -24.21
CA TYR A 153 -18.23 -7.41 -25.28
C TYR A 153 -17.74 -8.80 -25.72
N LEU A 154 -17.39 -9.68 -24.77
CA LEU A 154 -16.95 -11.04 -25.07
C LEU A 154 -18.09 -11.90 -25.67
N GLU A 155 -19.33 -11.71 -25.22
CA GLU A 155 -20.52 -12.30 -25.83
C GLU A 155 -20.65 -11.86 -27.30
N SER A 156 -20.48 -10.57 -27.60
CA SER A 156 -20.53 -10.08 -28.99
C SER A 156 -19.40 -10.63 -29.87
N ILE A 157 -18.22 -10.90 -29.29
CA ILE A 157 -17.14 -11.58 -30.02
C ILE A 157 -17.51 -13.04 -30.27
N LEU A 158 -18.10 -13.71 -29.28
CA LEU A 158 -18.53 -15.10 -29.41
C LEU A 158 -19.59 -15.26 -30.52
N GLU A 159 -20.48 -14.28 -30.69
CA GLU A 159 -21.48 -14.25 -31.78
C GLU A 159 -20.85 -14.17 -33.19
N VAL A 160 -19.68 -13.53 -33.31
CA VAL A 160 -18.98 -13.33 -34.59
C VAL A 160 -17.92 -14.41 -34.85
N SER A 161 -17.36 -14.99 -33.78
CA SER A 161 -16.25 -15.93 -33.88
C SER A 161 -16.76 -17.36 -34.00
N ASP A 162 -16.56 -17.96 -35.17
CA ASP A 162 -16.75 -19.40 -35.34
C ASP A 162 -15.69 -20.19 -34.56
N GLY A 163 -16.11 -21.24 -33.84
CA GLY A 163 -15.21 -22.23 -33.21
C GLY A 163 -15.04 -22.13 -31.70
N PHE A 164 -15.74 -21.23 -31.01
CA PHE A 164 -15.77 -21.17 -29.54
C PHE A 164 -17.21 -21.30 -29.03
N ALA A 165 -17.43 -22.17 -28.04
CA ALA A 165 -18.76 -22.39 -27.46
C ALA A 165 -19.00 -21.47 -26.25
N GLU A 166 -17.95 -21.20 -25.47
CA GLU A 166 -18.02 -20.37 -24.28
C GLU A 166 -16.95 -19.27 -24.28
N ILE A 167 -17.23 -18.16 -23.58
CA ILE A 167 -16.26 -17.07 -23.33
C ILE A 167 -14.99 -17.61 -22.67
N ARG A 168 -15.11 -18.65 -21.83
CA ARG A 168 -13.97 -19.28 -21.17
C ARG A 168 -13.00 -19.91 -22.18
N ASP A 169 -13.50 -20.44 -23.28
CA ASP A 169 -12.67 -21.05 -24.32
C ASP A 169 -11.85 -19.96 -25.04
N LEU A 170 -12.47 -18.81 -25.33
CA LEU A 170 -11.80 -17.64 -25.90
C LEU A 170 -10.66 -17.15 -24.99
N LEU A 171 -10.94 -17.01 -23.69
CA LEU A 171 -9.94 -16.58 -22.71
C LEU A 171 -8.80 -17.59 -22.59
N SER A 172 -9.12 -18.89 -22.50
CA SER A 172 -8.10 -19.94 -22.40
C SER A 172 -7.21 -20.00 -23.63
N ARG A 173 -7.79 -19.79 -24.83
CA ARG A 173 -7.04 -19.69 -26.08
C ARG A 173 -6.17 -18.44 -26.11
N HIS A 174 -6.71 -17.29 -25.70
CA HIS A 174 -5.94 -16.05 -25.58
C HIS A 174 -4.74 -16.24 -24.63
N ASP A 175 -4.93 -16.85 -23.48
CA ASP A 175 -3.87 -17.07 -22.50
C ASP A 175 -2.78 -17.97 -23.06
N THR A 176 -3.17 -19.06 -23.73
CA THR A 176 -2.23 -19.97 -24.42
C THR A 176 -1.46 -19.24 -25.54
N LEU A 177 -2.15 -18.44 -26.35
CA LEU A 177 -1.52 -17.66 -27.42
C LEU A 177 -0.58 -16.58 -26.87
N THR A 178 -0.96 -15.93 -25.77
CA THR A 178 -0.13 -14.91 -25.12
C THR A 178 1.12 -15.54 -24.54
N ALA A 179 0.99 -16.68 -23.85
CA ALA A 179 2.13 -17.42 -23.30
C ALA A 179 3.07 -17.91 -24.40
N THR A 180 2.54 -18.53 -25.46
CA THR A 180 3.35 -19.01 -26.59
C THR A 180 4.00 -17.88 -27.36
N ASN A 181 3.31 -16.75 -27.57
CA ASN A 181 3.89 -15.58 -28.22
C ASN A 181 5.03 -14.97 -27.40
N ALA A 182 4.88 -14.91 -26.07
CA ALA A 182 5.95 -14.45 -25.18
C ALA A 182 7.19 -15.36 -25.29
N GLU A 183 7.00 -16.67 -25.24
CA GLU A 183 8.08 -17.65 -25.39
C GLU A 183 8.75 -17.57 -26.77
N LEU A 184 7.98 -17.49 -27.84
CA LEU A 184 8.51 -17.36 -29.21
C LEU A 184 9.27 -16.04 -29.40
N SER A 185 8.77 -14.94 -28.83
CA SER A 185 9.43 -13.64 -28.88
C SER A 185 10.77 -13.67 -28.14
N GLU A 186 10.84 -14.32 -26.98
CA GLU A 186 12.08 -14.51 -26.23
C GLU A 186 13.09 -15.38 -27.01
N ARG A 187 12.62 -16.51 -27.57
CA ARG A 187 13.47 -17.38 -28.40
C ARG A 187 13.98 -16.66 -29.64
N ALA A 188 13.15 -15.85 -30.30
CA ALA A 188 13.54 -15.07 -31.46
C ALA A 188 14.61 -14.02 -31.11
N ARG A 189 14.45 -13.31 -29.98
CA ARG A 189 15.48 -12.40 -29.47
C ARG A 189 16.79 -13.12 -29.17
N ALA A 190 16.73 -14.24 -28.46
CA ALA A 190 17.93 -15.02 -28.15
C ALA A 190 18.63 -15.56 -29.41
N ALA A 191 17.87 -15.94 -30.44
CA ALA A 191 18.43 -16.35 -31.73
C ALA A 191 19.10 -15.17 -32.46
N GLN A 192 18.43 -14.01 -32.50
CA GLN A 192 18.98 -12.77 -33.05
C GLN A 192 20.31 -12.41 -32.38
N ASP A 193 20.36 -12.40 -31.04
CA ASP A 193 21.57 -12.08 -30.28
C ASP A 193 22.73 -13.04 -30.60
N ARG A 194 22.45 -14.34 -30.72
CA ARG A 194 23.46 -15.35 -31.13
C ARG A 194 23.98 -15.07 -32.53
N THR A 195 23.09 -14.80 -33.49
CA THR A 195 23.48 -14.48 -34.86
C THR A 195 24.31 -13.19 -34.91
N GLU A 196 23.99 -12.18 -34.11
CA GLU A 196 24.79 -10.95 -34.03
C GLU A 196 26.18 -11.20 -33.46
N VAL A 197 26.31 -12.02 -32.42
CA VAL A 197 27.61 -12.43 -31.87
C VAL A 197 28.44 -13.18 -32.92
N GLU A 198 27.85 -14.15 -33.62
CA GLU A 198 28.54 -14.89 -34.69
C GLU A 198 28.93 -13.97 -35.86
N ARG A 199 28.06 -13.03 -36.24
CA ARG A 199 28.33 -12.05 -37.30
C ARG A 199 29.53 -11.16 -36.95
N LEU A 200 29.59 -10.67 -35.72
CA LEU A 200 30.70 -9.86 -35.23
C LEU A 200 32.01 -10.67 -35.19
N ALA A 201 31.96 -11.91 -34.67
CA ALA A 201 33.13 -12.79 -34.63
C ALA A 201 33.66 -13.12 -36.05
N PHE A 202 32.76 -13.35 -37.00
CA PHE A 202 33.11 -13.57 -38.40
C PHE A 202 33.75 -12.33 -39.03
N GLN A 203 33.21 -11.13 -38.76
CA GLN A 203 33.78 -9.88 -39.24
C GLN A 203 35.22 -9.68 -38.74
N VAL A 204 35.45 -9.86 -37.43
CA VAL A 204 36.80 -9.74 -36.85
C VAL A 204 37.78 -10.72 -37.51
N ARG A 205 37.38 -12.00 -37.64
CA ARG A 205 38.22 -13.02 -38.28
C ARG A 205 38.53 -12.68 -39.75
N THR A 206 37.57 -12.08 -40.46
CA THR A 206 37.75 -11.65 -41.84
C THR A 206 38.76 -10.50 -41.93
N GLU A 207 38.67 -9.51 -41.05
CA GLU A 207 39.61 -8.39 -40.97
C GLU A 207 41.04 -8.86 -40.62
N GLU A 208 41.18 -9.79 -39.67
CA GLU A 208 42.46 -10.43 -39.33
C GLU A 208 43.07 -11.17 -40.52
N SER A 209 42.25 -11.94 -41.23
CA SER A 209 42.69 -12.70 -42.42
C SER A 209 43.13 -11.76 -43.55
N ASN A 210 42.34 -10.71 -43.82
CA ASN A 210 42.69 -9.70 -44.81
C ASN A 210 44.00 -9.00 -44.47
N THR A 211 44.20 -8.65 -43.19
CA THR A 211 45.45 -8.07 -42.70
C THR A 211 46.63 -9.02 -42.92
N ARG A 212 46.44 -10.32 -42.65
CA ARG A 212 47.46 -11.35 -42.90
C ARG A 212 47.80 -11.47 -44.39
N ILE A 213 46.80 -11.46 -45.27
CA ILE A 213 47.01 -11.50 -46.73
C ILE A 213 47.79 -10.27 -47.18
N LEU A 214 47.44 -9.07 -46.70
CA LEU A 214 48.19 -7.84 -47.02
C LEU A 214 49.66 -7.95 -46.58
N ASN A 215 49.92 -8.44 -45.37
CA ASN A 215 51.27 -8.65 -44.87
C ASN A 215 52.06 -9.67 -45.73
N MET A 216 51.43 -10.78 -46.13
CA MET A 216 52.05 -11.76 -47.01
C MET A 216 52.32 -11.19 -48.42
N ASN A 217 51.40 -10.43 -48.98
CA ASN A 217 51.58 -9.76 -50.26
C ASN A 217 52.75 -8.76 -50.22
N ASN A 218 52.86 -8.00 -49.14
CA ASN A 218 54.00 -7.10 -48.92
C ASN A 218 55.32 -7.88 -48.84
N ALA A 219 55.35 -9.02 -48.14
CA ALA A 219 56.52 -9.89 -48.09
C ALA A 219 56.89 -10.46 -49.47
N ILE A 220 55.90 -10.91 -50.25
CA ILE A 220 56.11 -11.39 -51.63
C ILE A 220 56.70 -10.28 -52.49
N ALA A 221 56.18 -9.05 -52.40
CA ALA A 221 56.70 -7.92 -53.15
C ALA A 221 58.16 -7.63 -52.78
N ALA A 222 58.50 -7.62 -51.49
CA ALA A 222 59.87 -7.44 -51.03
C ALA A 222 60.82 -8.55 -51.52
N LEU A 223 60.37 -9.81 -51.49
CA LEU A 223 61.15 -10.95 -52.01
C LEU A 223 61.34 -10.85 -53.52
N LYS A 224 60.33 -10.42 -54.28
CA LYS A 224 60.43 -10.21 -55.74
C LYS A 224 61.46 -9.15 -56.10
N VAL A 225 61.42 -8.00 -55.44
CA VAL A 225 62.43 -6.94 -55.66
C VAL A 225 63.83 -7.47 -55.40
N ARG A 226 64.03 -8.20 -54.29
CA ARG A 226 65.34 -8.81 -53.97
C ARG A 226 65.77 -9.86 -54.99
N TYR A 227 64.83 -10.64 -55.53
CA TYR A 227 65.10 -11.61 -56.59
C TYR A 227 65.55 -10.91 -57.87
N GLU A 228 64.82 -9.89 -58.32
CA GLU A 228 65.14 -9.10 -59.52
C GLU A 228 66.51 -8.43 -59.38
N GLU A 229 66.87 -7.91 -58.20
CA GLU A 229 68.20 -7.36 -57.93
C GLU A 229 69.32 -8.41 -58.05
N LEU A 230 69.10 -9.61 -57.53
CA LEU A 230 70.07 -10.71 -57.61
C LEU A 230 70.19 -11.24 -59.04
N GLU A 231 69.08 -11.35 -59.77
CA GLU A 231 69.04 -11.75 -61.17
C GLU A 231 69.80 -10.73 -62.05
N ALA A 232 69.57 -9.43 -61.85
CA ALA A 232 70.30 -8.37 -62.53
C ALA A 232 71.80 -8.45 -62.27
N LYS A 233 72.23 -8.69 -61.02
CA LYS A 233 73.65 -8.90 -60.67
C LYS A 233 74.20 -10.15 -61.35
N SER A 234 73.47 -11.27 -61.33
CA SER A 234 73.89 -12.52 -61.98
C SER A 234 74.10 -12.33 -63.49
N SER A 235 73.18 -11.62 -64.15
CA SER A 235 73.29 -11.27 -65.58
C SER A 235 74.51 -10.40 -65.86
N GLN A 236 74.80 -9.40 -65.01
CA GLN A 236 76.01 -8.56 -65.13
C GLN A 236 77.29 -9.39 -65.03
N TRP A 237 77.38 -10.28 -64.04
CA TRP A 237 78.55 -11.17 -63.88
C TRP A 237 78.71 -12.11 -65.06
N GLN A 238 77.61 -12.66 -65.58
CA GLN A 238 77.63 -13.52 -66.76
C GLN A 238 78.16 -12.76 -67.99
N ALA A 239 77.67 -11.55 -68.23
CA ALA A 239 78.16 -10.70 -69.32
C ALA A 239 79.66 -10.35 -69.17
N ALA A 240 80.13 -10.11 -67.95
CA ALA A 240 81.54 -9.86 -67.66
C ALA A 240 82.41 -11.10 -67.96
N ILE A 241 81.95 -12.29 -67.56
CA ILE A 241 82.64 -13.57 -67.86
C ILE A 241 82.68 -13.81 -69.37
N GLU A 242 81.57 -13.63 -70.07
CA GLU A 242 81.51 -13.79 -71.53
C GLU A 242 82.42 -12.81 -72.27
N SER A 243 82.50 -11.56 -71.82
CA SER A 243 83.42 -10.57 -72.36
C SER A 243 84.88 -10.97 -72.14
N SER A 244 85.22 -11.41 -70.92
CA SER A 244 86.56 -11.91 -70.58
C SER A 244 86.92 -13.14 -71.42
N MET A 245 85.99 -14.08 -71.58
CA MET A 245 86.17 -15.27 -72.41
C MET A 245 86.36 -14.91 -73.89
N ARG A 246 85.54 -14.01 -74.44
CA ARG A 246 85.71 -13.49 -75.81
C ARG A 246 87.09 -12.86 -76.00
N ASN A 247 87.53 -12.03 -75.06
CA ASN A 247 88.86 -11.43 -75.08
C ASN A 247 89.97 -12.50 -75.02
N ALA A 248 89.85 -13.49 -74.14
CA ALA A 248 90.80 -14.60 -74.05
C ALA A 248 90.85 -15.42 -75.36
N THR A 249 89.70 -15.71 -75.98
CA THR A 249 89.65 -16.41 -77.28
C THR A 249 90.26 -15.59 -78.39
N GLN A 250 90.03 -14.27 -78.42
CA GLN A 250 90.63 -13.36 -79.40
C GLN A 250 92.15 -13.32 -79.26
N LYS A 251 92.66 -13.14 -78.03
CA LYS A 251 94.11 -13.20 -77.76
C LYS A 251 94.71 -14.55 -78.11
N SER A 252 94.01 -15.65 -77.84
CA SER A 252 94.46 -16.99 -78.21
C SER A 252 94.53 -17.17 -79.73
N LEU A 253 93.55 -16.63 -80.47
CA LEU A 253 93.56 -16.61 -81.94
C LEU A 253 94.71 -15.77 -82.49
N GLU A 254 94.90 -14.56 -81.99
CA GLU A 254 96.01 -13.66 -82.37
C GLU A 254 97.38 -14.33 -82.10
N LEU A 255 97.57 -14.95 -80.94
CA LEU A 255 98.77 -15.73 -80.63
C LEU A 255 98.97 -16.89 -81.61
N GLY A 256 97.88 -17.60 -81.97
CA GLY A 256 97.92 -18.64 -82.99
C GLY A 256 98.34 -18.12 -84.37
N GLN A 257 97.79 -16.98 -84.79
CA GLN A 257 98.12 -16.31 -86.05
C GLN A 257 99.59 -15.84 -86.08
N ILE A 258 100.07 -15.20 -85.01
CA ILE A 258 101.47 -14.80 -84.85
C ILE A 258 102.37 -16.04 -84.95
N ARG A 259 102.04 -17.13 -84.24
CA ARG A 259 102.82 -18.36 -84.26
C ARG A 259 102.91 -18.96 -85.67
N MET A 260 101.80 -18.98 -86.42
CA MET A 260 101.79 -19.45 -87.81
C MET A 260 102.61 -18.55 -88.73
N ALA A 261 102.46 -17.22 -88.62
CA ALA A 261 103.21 -16.26 -89.44
C ALA A 261 104.72 -16.34 -89.16
N SER A 262 105.12 -16.40 -87.90
CA SER A 262 106.51 -16.62 -87.48
C SER A 262 107.06 -17.94 -88.02
N HIS A 263 106.28 -19.03 -87.93
CA HIS A 263 106.71 -20.32 -88.46
C HIS A 263 106.89 -20.28 -89.99
N ASN A 264 105.97 -19.63 -90.71
CA ASN A 264 106.05 -19.46 -92.16
C ASN A 264 107.28 -18.64 -92.57
N LEU A 265 107.51 -17.50 -91.91
CA LEU A 265 108.69 -16.66 -92.16
C LEU A 265 110.00 -17.41 -91.83
N PHE A 266 110.03 -18.16 -90.73
CA PHE A 266 111.18 -18.96 -90.35
C PHE A 266 111.49 -20.05 -91.39
N ASN A 267 110.46 -20.72 -91.92
CA ASN A 267 110.62 -21.69 -92.99
C ASN A 267 111.16 -21.04 -94.27
N LEU A 268 110.77 -19.80 -94.60
CA LEU A 268 111.32 -19.05 -95.71
C LEU A 268 112.82 -18.73 -95.50
N VAL A 269 113.20 -18.28 -94.31
CA VAL A 269 114.60 -18.04 -93.92
C VAL A 269 115.41 -19.35 -94.00
N LYS A 270 114.86 -20.45 -93.48
CA LYS A 270 115.47 -21.77 -93.54
C LYS A 270 115.69 -22.23 -94.98
N LEU A 271 114.73 -22.00 -95.87
CA LEU A 271 114.84 -22.30 -97.30
C LEU A 271 115.96 -21.47 -97.96
N HIS A 272 116.03 -20.16 -97.69
CA HIS A 272 117.09 -19.28 -98.20
C HIS A 272 118.49 -19.70 -97.73
N LEU A 273 118.60 -20.24 -96.52
CA LEU A 273 119.85 -20.75 -95.95
C LEU A 273 120.11 -22.22 -96.32
N ASN A 274 119.49 -22.74 -97.39
CA ASN A 274 119.60 -24.12 -97.87
C ASN A 274 119.42 -25.17 -96.77
N ASN A 275 118.43 -24.97 -95.89
CA ASN A 275 118.09 -25.86 -94.77
C ASN A 275 119.18 -26.07 -93.70
N ARG A 276 120.16 -25.16 -93.61
CA ARG A 276 121.24 -25.27 -92.61
C ARG A 276 120.82 -24.88 -91.19
N VAL A 277 119.63 -24.31 -91.01
CA VAL A 277 119.07 -23.94 -89.70
C VAL A 277 118.22 -25.07 -89.13
N THR A 278 118.46 -25.44 -87.88
CA THR A 278 117.72 -26.51 -87.16
C THR A 278 116.25 -26.16 -86.99
N SER A 279 115.35 -27.10 -87.30
CA SER A 279 113.91 -26.91 -87.05
C SER A 279 113.62 -26.87 -85.55
N THR A 280 112.84 -25.88 -85.12
CA THR A 280 112.32 -25.78 -83.75
C THR A 280 110.82 -25.46 -83.77
N ALA A 281 110.07 -25.98 -82.80
CA ALA A 281 108.64 -25.74 -82.63
C ALA A 281 108.34 -24.53 -81.71
N ASP A 282 109.37 -23.98 -81.07
CA ASP A 282 109.29 -22.79 -80.22
C ASP A 282 109.27 -21.51 -81.08
N THR A 283 108.27 -20.67 -80.85
CA THR A 283 107.98 -19.47 -81.66
C THR A 283 109.00 -18.37 -81.40
N LEU A 284 109.48 -18.22 -80.15
CA LEU A 284 110.46 -17.19 -79.81
C LEU A 284 111.80 -17.50 -80.46
N ALA A 285 112.26 -18.76 -80.37
CA ALA A 285 113.46 -19.22 -81.06
C ALA A 285 113.37 -19.07 -82.59
N GLN A 286 112.18 -19.26 -83.19
CA GLN A 286 111.95 -18.98 -84.62
C GLN A 286 112.13 -17.49 -84.95
N LEU A 287 111.53 -16.60 -84.15
CA LEU A 287 111.64 -15.15 -84.31
C LEU A 287 113.08 -14.66 -84.15
N ASP A 288 113.84 -15.15 -83.17
CA ASP A 288 115.25 -14.79 -82.99
C ASP A 288 116.09 -15.12 -84.23
N LYS A 289 115.83 -16.28 -84.86
CA LYS A 289 116.54 -16.68 -86.09
C LYS A 289 116.12 -15.85 -87.30
N ILE A 290 114.83 -15.49 -87.41
CA ILE A 290 114.36 -14.55 -88.44
C ILE A 290 115.03 -13.19 -88.24
N GLN A 291 115.08 -12.68 -87.01
CA GLN A 291 115.72 -11.41 -86.67
C GLN A 291 117.20 -11.43 -87.01
N GLN A 292 117.93 -12.48 -86.61
CA GLN A 292 119.35 -12.62 -86.94
C GLN A 292 119.57 -12.61 -88.45
N PHE A 293 118.76 -13.35 -89.21
CA PHE A 293 118.85 -13.37 -90.67
C PHE A 293 118.56 -12.01 -91.30
N ILE A 294 117.55 -11.27 -90.80
CA ILE A 294 117.28 -9.91 -91.28
C ILE A 294 118.45 -8.98 -90.93
N LEU A 295 118.98 -9.02 -89.70
CA LEU A 295 120.14 -8.21 -89.31
C LEU A 295 121.37 -8.52 -90.17
N ASP A 296 121.63 -9.80 -90.44
CA ASP A 296 122.73 -10.23 -91.30
C ASP A 296 122.51 -9.72 -92.75
N LEU A 297 121.31 -9.84 -93.31
CA LEU A 297 120.96 -9.26 -94.62
C LEU A 297 121.12 -7.74 -94.64
N THR A 298 120.71 -7.06 -93.56
CA THR A 298 120.80 -5.60 -93.46
C THR A 298 122.25 -5.15 -93.31
N ALA A 299 123.08 -5.94 -92.61
CA ALA A 299 124.53 -5.73 -92.52
C ALA A 299 125.25 -6.00 -93.86
N ILE A 300 124.74 -6.93 -94.67
CA ILE A 300 125.25 -7.17 -96.04
C ILE A 300 124.86 -6.02 -96.97
N ILE A 301 123.61 -5.58 -96.99
CA ILE A 301 123.14 -4.46 -97.83
C ILE A 301 123.72 -3.12 -97.36
N GLY A 302 123.83 -2.90 -96.04
CA GLY A 302 124.52 -1.74 -95.45
C GLY A 302 126.04 -1.80 -95.63
N GLY A 303 126.61 -3.00 -95.71
CA GLY A 303 128.01 -3.23 -96.08
C GLY A 303 128.30 -2.98 -97.56
N ASP A 304 127.31 -3.17 -98.44
CA ASP A 304 127.39 -2.84 -99.87
C ASP A 304 127.23 -1.33 -100.15
N LEU A 305 126.88 -0.51 -99.16
CA LEU A 305 126.79 0.96 -99.30
C LEU A 305 128.08 1.73 -98.93
N VAL A 306 129.15 1.06 -98.48
CA VAL A 306 130.45 1.70 -98.16
C VAL A 306 131.58 1.27 -99.10
N LYS A 307 131.25 0.62 -100.23
CA LYS A 307 132.21 0.35 -101.31
C LYS A 307 131.71 0.84 -102.67
N GLN A 308 131.71 2.15 -102.85
CA GLN A 308 132.06 2.80 -104.12
C GLN A 308 132.95 4.02 -103.81
N PRO A 309 133.94 4.33 -104.67
CA PRO A 309 135.25 4.91 -104.29
C PRO A 309 135.22 6.29 -103.64
#